data_AF-A0A017TA39-F1
#
_entry.id   AF-A0A017TA39-F1
#
_cell.length_a   1.000
_cell.length_b   1.000
_cell.length_c   1.000
_cell.angle_alpha   90.00
_cell.angle_beta   90.00
_cell.angle_gamma   90.00
#
_symmetry.space_group_name_H-M   'P 1'
#
loop_
_entity.id
_entity.type
_entity.pdbx_description
1 polymer ?
#
loop_
_entity_poly.entity_id
_entity_poly.type
_entity_poly.pdbx_seq_one_letter_code
_entity_poly.pdbx_strand_id
1 'polypeptide(L)' 'MRLRAALRNLRALYGSWNCLAEVMGVNPRSLTTIVSGKPTSPGMAVRAARAAGTTVEALLGDLKVAASCPHCGTAWEVRS' A
#
# COMPACT_ATOMS: atom_id res chain seq x y z
N MET A 1 6.70 4.64 10.38
CA MET A 1 5.97 3.36 10.18
C MET A 1 5.52 3.27 8.73
N ARG A 2 6.17 2.42 7.92
CA ARG A 2 5.98 2.34 6.46
C ARG A 2 4.56 1.95 6.02
N LEU A 3 3.87 1.11 6.81
CA LEU A 3 2.48 0.73 6.55
C LEU A 3 1.52 1.92 6.49
N ARG A 4 1.71 2.95 7.32
CA ARG A 4 0.85 4.15 7.28
C ARG A 4 1.02 4.94 5.98
N ALA A 5 2.23 4.98 5.43
CA ALA A 5 2.49 5.60 4.13
C ALA A 5 1.87 4.76 3.01
N ALA A 6 2.06 3.44 3.05
CA ALA A 6 1.45 2.51 2.10
C ALA A 6 -0.09 2.65 2.05
N LEU A 7 -0.77 2.71 3.20
CA LEU A 7 -2.23 2.91 3.25
C LEU A 7 -2.67 4.26 2.67
N ARG A 8 -1.88 5.33 2.86
CA ARG A 8 -2.17 6.64 2.23
C ARG A 8 -2.01 6.59 0.72
N ASN A 9 -0.96 5.95 0.23
CA ASN A 9 -0.71 5.78 -1.21
C ASN A 9 -1.78 4.90 -1.86
N LEU A 10 -2.16 3.80 -1.20
CA LEU A 10 -3.26 2.95 -1.64
C LEU A 10 -4.58 3.70 -1.67
N ARG A 11 -4.87 4.54 -0.67
CA ARG A 11 -6.06 5.40 -0.69
C ARG A 11 -6.03 6.38 -1.87
N ALA A 12 -4.86 6.91 -2.23
CA ALA A 12 -4.74 7.76 -3.43
C ALA A 12 -5.01 6.96 -4.72
N LEU A 13 -4.53 5.73 -4.83
CA LEU A 13 -4.78 4.83 -5.97
C LEU A 13 -6.25 4.41 -6.10
N TYR A 14 -6.89 4.05 -4.99
CA TYR A 14 -8.29 3.61 -4.94
C TYR A 14 -9.30 4.76 -4.79
N GLY A 15 -8.83 6.00 -4.64
CA GLY A 15 -9.64 7.22 -4.52
C GLY A 15 -10.24 7.49 -3.14
N SER A 16 -10.63 6.46 -2.36
CA SER A 16 -11.24 6.64 -1.05
C SER A 16 -10.88 5.57 -0.02
N TRP A 17 -11.11 5.87 1.26
CA TRP A 17 -10.97 4.89 2.34
C TRP A 17 -12.02 3.77 2.23
N ASN A 18 -13.22 4.06 1.72
CA ASN A 18 -14.27 3.06 1.57
C ASN A 18 -13.91 2.04 0.49
N CYS A 19 -13.48 2.52 -0.68
CA CYS A 19 -13.03 1.64 -1.77
C CYS A 19 -11.85 0.76 -1.33
N LEU A 20 -10.84 1.37 -0.67
CA LEU A 20 -9.70 0.61 -0.18
C LEU A 20 -10.11 -0.44 0.87
N ALA A 21 -11.01 -0.08 1.79
CA ALA A 21 -11.46 -0.99 2.84
C ALA A 21 -12.24 -2.18 2.28
N GLU A 22 -13.08 -1.94 1.26
CA GLU A 22 -13.80 -2.97 0.51
C GLU A 22 -12.83 -3.95 -0.15
N VAL A 23 -11.85 -3.45 -0.90
CA VAL A 23 -10.81 -4.27 -1.54
C VAL A 23 -9.99 -5.07 -0.53
N MET A 24 -9.68 -4.46 0.63
CA MET A 24 -8.93 -5.12 1.70
C MET A 24 -9.78 -6.08 2.55
N GLY A 25 -11.11 -6.05 2.42
CA GLY A 25 -12.03 -6.81 3.27
C GLY A 25 -11.98 -6.39 4.75
N VAL A 26 -11.91 -5.09 5.04
CA VAL A 26 -11.84 -4.54 6.40
C VAL A 26 -12.81 -3.38 6.60
N ASN A 27 -13.00 -2.95 7.85
CA ASN A 27 -13.80 -1.75 8.13
C ASN A 27 -13.01 -0.47 7.79
N PRO A 28 -13.60 0.53 7.10
CA PRO A 28 -12.93 1.80 6.79
C PRO A 28 -12.39 2.54 8.02
N ARG A 29 -13.08 2.45 9.16
CA ARG A 29 -12.65 3.03 10.44
C ARG A 29 -11.34 2.42 10.93
N SER A 30 -11.09 1.15 10.65
CA SER A 30 -9.82 0.50 10.99
C SER A 30 -8.67 1.17 10.26
N LEU A 31 -8.83 1.51 8.97
CA LEU A 31 -7.79 2.18 8.19
C LEU A 31 -7.48 3.58 8.73
N THR A 32 -8.49 4.39 9.01
CA THR A 32 -8.28 5.75 9.56
C THR A 32 -7.62 5.72 10.94
N THR A 33 -7.99 4.75 11.77
CA THR A 33 -7.43 4.53 13.11
C THR A 33 -5.95 4.10 13.07
N ILE A 34 -5.57 3.29 12.08
CA ILE A 34 -4.17 2.88 11.89
C ILE A 34 -3.33 4.04 11.37
N VAL A 35 -3.89 4.80 10.43
CA VAL A 35 -3.23 5.98 9.84
C VAL A 35 -3.00 7.08 10.89
N SER A 36 -3.90 7.22 11.86
CA SER A 36 -3.71 8.13 13.02
C SER A 36 -2.70 7.62 14.06
N GLY A 37 -2.21 6.38 13.92
CA GLY A 37 -1.09 5.86 14.70
C GLY A 37 -1.45 4.80 15.73
N LYS A 38 -2.68 4.27 15.74
CA LYS A 38 -2.95 3.10 16.59
C LYS A 38 -2.16 1.87 16.10
N PRO A 39 -1.76 0.99 17.03
CA PRO A 39 -1.15 -0.30 16.68
C PRO A 39 -2.07 -1.13 15.78
N THR A 40 -1.47 -1.99 14.96
CA THR A 40 -2.18 -2.90 14.07
C THR A 40 -1.52 -4.26 14.05
N SER A 41 -2.28 -5.28 13.66
CA SER A 41 -1.75 -6.62 13.46
C SER A 41 -0.91 -6.72 12.18
N PRO A 42 0.06 -7.64 12.12
CA PRO A 42 0.80 -7.97 10.88
C PRO A 42 -0.12 -8.36 9.72
N GLY A 43 -1.27 -8.98 10.02
CA GLY A 43 -2.26 -9.35 9.00
C GLY A 43 -2.86 -8.17 8.22
N MET A 44 -2.73 -6.92 8.71
CA MET A 44 -3.10 -5.73 7.95
C MET A 44 -2.10 -5.45 6.83
N ALA A 45 -0.80 -5.68 7.05
CA ALA A 45 0.22 -5.54 6.02
C ALA A 45 0.01 -6.54 4.88
N VAL A 46 -0.37 -7.78 5.21
CA VAL A 46 -0.69 -8.81 4.22
C VAL A 46 -1.90 -8.40 3.36
N ARG A 47 -2.96 -7.89 3.97
CA ARG A 47 -4.14 -7.39 3.23
C ARG A 47 -3.80 -6.21 2.33
N ALA A 48 -3.00 -5.27 2.83
CA ALA A 48 -2.55 -4.13 2.04
C ALA A 48 -1.69 -4.57 0.84
N ALA A 49 -0.79 -5.54 1.03
CA ALA A 49 0.02 -6.09 -0.06
C ALA A 49 -0.82 -6.79 -1.14
N ARG A 50 -1.84 -7.56 -0.72
CA ARG A 50 -2.81 -8.16 -1.65
C ARG A 50 -3.60 -7.11 -2.42
N ALA A 51 -4.10 -6.08 -1.74
CA ALA A 51 -4.78 -4.95 -2.40
C ALA A 51 -3.85 -4.18 -3.35
N ALA A 52 -2.55 -4.17 -3.10
CA ALA A 52 -1.55 -3.56 -3.98
C ALA A 52 -1.13 -4.49 -5.14
N GLY A 53 -1.58 -5.75 -5.18
CA GLY A 53 -1.12 -6.74 -6.15
C GLY A 53 0.38 -7.08 -6.03
N THR A 54 0.98 -6.94 -4.85
CA THR A 54 2.43 -7.12 -4.61
C THR A 54 2.72 -7.87 -3.31
N THR A 55 4.00 -8.06 -2.97
CA THR A 55 4.42 -8.72 -1.72
C THR A 55 4.53 -7.73 -0.56
N VAL A 56 4.55 -8.23 0.68
CA VAL A 56 4.69 -7.37 1.86
C VAL A 56 6.07 -6.68 1.86
N GLU A 57 7.10 -7.38 1.41
CA GLU A 57 8.47 -6.90 1.29
C GLU A 57 8.58 -5.81 0.23
N ALA A 58 7.87 -5.94 -0.89
CA ALA A 58 7.83 -4.89 -1.91
C ALA A 58 7.01 -3.67 -1.44
N LEU A 59 5.90 -3.88 -0.74
CA LEU A 59 5.04 -2.80 -0.25
C LEU A 59 5.67 -2.01 0.91
N LEU A 60 6.36 -2.70 1.82
CA LEU A 60 6.95 -2.13 3.04
C LEU A 60 8.47 -2.01 2.98
N GLY A 61 9.08 -2.38 1.86
CA GLY A 61 10.51 -2.27 1.62
C GLY A 61 10.94 -0.83 1.39
N ASP A 62 12.20 -0.68 0.98
CA ASP A 62 12.74 0.61 0.63
C ASP A 62 12.20 1.12 -0.70
N LEU A 63 12.16 2.45 -0.82
CA LEU A 63 11.80 3.11 -2.07
C LEU A 63 12.81 2.72 -3.15
N LYS A 64 12.30 2.22 -4.27
CA LYS A 64 13.10 1.88 -5.44
C LYS A 64 12.91 2.94 -6.51
N VAL A 65 13.97 3.20 -7.27
CA VAL A 65 13.88 4.04 -8.46
C VAL A 65 12.91 3.37 -9.43
N ALA A 66 11.92 4.14 -9.89
CA ALA A 66 10.92 3.67 -10.84
C ALA A 66 11.50 3.65 -12.27
N ALA A 67 12.66 3.01 -12.45
CA ALA A 67 13.28 2.80 -13.76
C ALA A 67 12.74 1.55 -14.47
N SER A 68 12.07 0.66 -13.72
CA SER A 68 11.39 -0.50 -14.26
C SER A 68 10.15 -0.84 -13.45
N CYS A 69 9.19 -1.48 -14.11
CA CYS A 69 7.96 -1.94 -13.47
C CYS A 69 8.28 -3.16 -12.60
N PRO A 70 7.98 -3.15 -11.29
CA PRO A 70 8.24 -4.29 -10.42
C PRO A 70 7.36 -5.50 -10.73
N HIS A 71 6.31 -5.34 -11.57
CA HIS A 71 5.39 -6.42 -11.92
C HIS A 71 5.72 -7.08 -13.27
N CYS A 72 6.09 -6.31 -14.29
CA CYS A 72 6.33 -6.82 -15.64
C CYS A 72 7.76 -6.63 -16.15
N GLY A 73 8.63 -5.93 -15.40
CA GLY A 73 10.02 -5.70 -15.78
C GLY A 73 10.25 -4.68 -16.89
N THR A 74 9.19 -4.12 -17.48
CA THR A 74 9.31 -3.06 -18.50
C THR A 74 10.08 -1.87 -17.94
N ALA A 75 11.13 -1.45 -18.63
CA ALA A 75 11.98 -0.33 -18.23
C ALA A 75 11.61 0.95 -18.99
N TRP A 76 11.80 2.10 -18.35
CA TRP A 76 11.67 3.41 -18.99
C TRP A 76 12.71 4.38 -18.42
N GLU A 77 13.02 5.42 -19.19
CA GLU A 77 13.98 6.43 -18.78
C GLU A 77 13.37 7.35 -17.69
N VAL A 78 14.07 7.47 -16.57
CA VAL A 78 13.64 8.28 -15.43
C VAL A 78 14.35 9.63 -15.52
N ARG A 79 13.62 10.68 -15.89
CA ARG A 79 14.16 12.04 -15.88
C ARG A 79 14.12 12.57 -14.44
N SER A 80 15.32 12.77 -13.87
CA SER A 80 15.55 13.33 -12.53
C SER A 80 15.24 14.81 -12.44
#